data_AF-A0A0C1RNX9-F1
#
_entry.id   AF-A0A0C1RNX9-F1
#
_cell.length_a   1.000
_cell.length_b   1.000
_cell.length_c   1.000
_cell.angle_alpha   90.00
_cell.angle_beta   90.00
_cell.angle_gamma   90.00
#
_symmetry.space_group_name_H-M   'P 1'
#
loop_
_entity.id
_entity.type
_entity.pdbx_description
1 polymer ?
#
loop_
_entity_poly.entity_id
_entity_poly.type
_entity_poly.pdbx_seq_one_letter_code
_entity_poly.pdbx_strand_id
1 'polypeptide(L)' 'KYVRSGVELSANVFPGDSGGPILNAAGEVTGLIFSRSLDNEGISYGISSKEFSKVTSQENKSIVQTGRCR' A
#
# COMPACT_ATOMS: atom_id res chain seq x y z
N LYS A 1 -0.26 -10.71 -16.78
CA LYS A 1 -0.72 -9.40 -16.22
C LYS A 1 -1.04 -9.63 -14.76
N TYR A 2 -0.29 -9.03 -13.82
CA TYR A 2 -0.59 -9.15 -12.39
C TYR A 2 -1.65 -8.13 -12.02
N VAL A 3 -2.77 -8.60 -11.47
CA VAL A 3 -3.82 -7.74 -10.91
C VAL A 3 -3.68 -7.81 -9.39
N ARG A 4 -3.66 -6.65 -8.74
CA ARG A 4 -3.61 -6.53 -7.27
C ARG A 4 -4.88 -5.86 -6.78
N SER A 5 -5.36 -6.28 -5.63
CA SER A 5 -6.51 -5.68 -4.97
C SER A 5 -6.11 -4.33 -4.35
N GLY A 6 -6.62 -3.24 -4.92
CA GLY A 6 -6.47 -1.89 -4.38
C GLY A 6 -7.68 -1.47 -3.54
N VAL A 7 -7.51 -0.39 -2.79
CA VAL A 7 -8.59 0.33 -2.10
C VAL A 7 -8.50 1.80 -2.44
N GLU A 8 -9.64 2.45 -2.62
CA GLU A 8 -9.77 3.90 -2.66
C GLU A 8 -10.19 4.40 -1.28
N LEU A 9 -9.61 5.51 -0.86
CA LEU A 9 -9.80 6.11 0.45
C LEU A 9 -10.19 7.56 0.29
N SER A 10 -11.14 8.00 1.11
CA SER A 10 -11.35 9.43 1.38
C SER A 10 -10.39 9.86 2.49
N ALA A 11 -9.14 10.17 2.13
CA ALA A 11 -8.10 10.58 3.05
C ALA A 11 -7.08 11.51 2.39
N ASN A 12 -6.64 12.52 3.15
CA ASN A 12 -5.56 13.42 2.77
C ASN A 12 -4.21 12.73 3.00
N VAL A 13 -3.55 12.32 1.92
CA VAL A 13 -2.25 11.65 1.91
C VAL A 13 -1.19 12.60 1.34
N PHE A 14 -0.04 12.68 1.98
CA PHE A 14 1.08 13.55 1.64
C PHE A 14 2.36 12.77 1.33
N PRO A 15 3.35 13.40 0.66
CA PRO A 15 4.68 12.80 0.50
C PRO A 15 5.27 12.40 1.85
N GLY A 16 5.71 11.15 1.98
CA GLY A 16 6.18 10.56 3.24
C GLY A 16 5.20 9.54 3.83
N ASP A 17 3.90 9.66 3.56
CA ASP A 17 2.89 8.70 4.06
C ASP A 17 2.91 7.37 3.30
N SER A 18 3.60 7.31 2.15
CA SER A 18 3.75 6.08 1.35
C SER A 18 4.39 4.99 2.18
N GLY A 19 3.73 3.82 2.26
CA GLY A 19 4.14 2.73 3.14
C GLY A 19 3.45 2.73 4.51
N GLY A 20 2.72 3.78 4.87
CA GLY A 20 1.96 3.85 6.11
C GLY A 20 0.79 2.85 6.15
N PRO A 21 0.43 2.33 7.34
CA PRO A 21 -0.67 1.37 7.48
C PRO A 21 -2.03 2.07 7.35
N ILE A 22 -2.98 1.36 6.74
CA ILE A 22 -4.40 1.72 6.79
C ILE A 22 -5.04 0.93 7.93
N LEU A 23 -5.59 1.63 8.92
CA LEU A 23 -6.18 1.02 10.10
C LEU A 23 -7.71 1.03 10.02
N ASN A 24 -8.37 -0.01 10.51
CA ASN A 24 -9.80 0.02 10.78
C ASN A 24 -10.08 0.62 12.18
N ALA A 25 -11.36 0.75 12.55
CA ALA A 25 -11.78 1.31 13.84
C ALA A 25 -11.30 0.50 15.07
N ALA A 26 -10.91 -0.76 14.89
CA ALA A 26 -10.32 -1.60 15.94
C ALA A 26 -8.78 -1.46 16.03
N GLY A 27 -8.16 -0.67 15.15
CA GLY A 27 -6.70 -0.51 15.09
C GLY A 27 -5.99 -1.60 14.29
N GLU A 28 -6.72 -2.43 13.53
CA GLU A 28 -6.13 -3.51 12.74
C GLU A 28 -5.68 -3.02 11.36
N VAL A 29 -4.56 -3.55 10.87
CA VAL A 29 -4.02 -3.21 9.54
C VAL A 29 -4.85 -3.88 8.43
N THR A 30 -5.51 -3.06 7.62
CA THR A 30 -6.34 -3.48 6.48
C THR A 30 -5.71 -3.21 5.12
N GLY A 31 -4.59 -2.48 5.10
CA GLY A 31 -3.83 -2.19 3.90
C GLY A 31 -2.66 -1.26 4.14
N LEU A 32 -2.09 -0.75 3.06
CA LEU A 32 -0.95 0.15 3.06
C LEU A 32 -1.13 1.25 2.02
N ILE A 33 -0.80 2.49 2.39
CA ILE A 33 -0.90 3.67 1.51
C ILE A 33 0.15 3.58 0.39
N PHE A 34 -0.30 3.79 -0.84
CA PHE A 34 0.57 3.71 -2.02
C PHE A 34 0.63 5.04 -2.79
N SER A 35 -0.49 5.74 -2.95
CA SER A 35 -0.52 6.99 -3.74
C SER A 35 -1.73 7.86 -3.38
N ARG A 36 -1.80 9.04 -3.98
CA ARG A 36 -2.95 9.95 -3.91
C ARG A 36 -3.44 10.30 -5.31
N SER A 37 -4.71 10.68 -5.43
CA SER A 37 -5.23 11.20 -6.69
C SER A 37 -4.59 12.55 -7.03
N LEU A 38 -4.39 12.78 -8.33
CA LEU A 38 -3.97 14.07 -8.87
C LEU A 38 -5.17 14.94 -9.26
N ASP A 39 -6.31 14.31 -9.55
CA ASP A 39 -7.50 14.97 -10.10
C ASP A 39 -8.61 15.16 -9.06
N ASN A 40 -8.62 14.33 -8.01
CA ASN A 40 -9.65 14.34 -6.97
C ASN A 40 -9.02 14.64 -5.61
N GLU A 41 -9.21 15.86 -5.11
CA GLU A 41 -8.75 16.24 -3.78
C GLU A 41 -9.39 15.36 -2.69
N GLY A 42 -8.63 14.99 -1.68
CA GLY A 42 -9.08 14.11 -0.60
C GLY A 42 -9.21 12.63 -0.98
N ILE A 43 -8.96 12.24 -2.24
CA ILE A 43 -8.94 10.84 -2.66
C ILE A 43 -7.51 10.31 -2.66
N SER A 44 -7.32 9.15 -2.03
CA SER A 44 -6.07 8.42 -2.03
C SER A 44 -6.24 6.92 -2.25
N TYR A 45 -5.13 6.23 -2.48
CA TYR A 45 -5.11 4.83 -2.89
C TYR A 45 -4.18 4.00 -2.04
N GLY A 46 -4.64 2.81 -1.70
CA GLY A 46 -3.87 1.82 -0.97
C GLY A 46 -3.89 0.44 -1.61
N ILE A 47 -3.02 -0.43 -1.10
CA ILE A 47 -3.01 -1.87 -1.39
C ILE A 47 -3.70 -2.58 -0.24
N SER A 48 -4.65 -3.47 -0.53
CA SER A 48 -5.34 -4.25 0.49
C SER A 48 -4.39 -5.25 1.17
N SER A 49 -4.55 -5.47 2.48
CA SER A 49 -3.76 -6.47 3.23
C SER A 49 -3.95 -7.90 2.72
N LYS A 50 -5.01 -8.16 1.95
CA LYS A 50 -5.21 -9.42 1.21
C LYS A 50 -4.08 -9.75 0.22
N GLU A 51 -3.30 -8.75 -0.19
CA GLU A 51 -2.15 -8.93 -1.08
C GLU A 51 -0.86 -9.30 -0.32
N PHE A 52 -0.80 -9.08 0.99
CA PHE A 52 0.45 -9.24 1.75
C PHE A 52 0.88 -10.70 1.86
N SER A 53 -0.03 -11.61 2.19
CA SER A 53 0.26 -13.04 2.28
C SER A 53 0.80 -13.63 0.97
N LYS A 54 0.42 -13.06 -0.18
CA LYS A 54 0.92 -13.47 -1.49
C LYS A 54 2.40 -13.16 -1.70
N VAL A 55 2.96 -12.22 -0.94
CA VAL A 55 4.37 -11.80 -1.04
C VAL A 55 5.19 -12.11 0.21
N THR A 56 4.55 -12.40 1.35
CA THR A 56 5.24 -12.74 2.61
C THR A 56 5.19 -14.23 2.96
N SER A 57 4.39 -15.04 2.28
CA SER A 57 4.29 -16.50 2.54
C SER A 57 5.60 -17.25 2.30
N GLN A 58 6.52 -16.68 1.53
CA GLN A 58 7.85 -17.22 1.31
C GLN A 58 8.88 -16.21 1.85
N GLU A 59 9.24 -16.37 3.11
CA GLU A 59 10.30 -15.54 3.69
C GLU A 59 11.65 -15.92 3.09
N ASN A 60 12.32 -14.93 2.49
CA ASN A 60 13.70 -15.04 2.07
C ASN A 60 14.54 -14.01 2.83
N LYS A 61 15.53 -14.50 3.58
CA LYS A 61 16.44 -13.66 4.38
C LYS A 61 17.67 -13.20 3.59
N SER A 62 17.82 -13.62 2.35
CA SER A 62 18.88 -13.15 1.47
C SER A 62 18.63 -11.70 1.06
N ILE A 63 19.72 -10.94 0.93
CA ILE A 63 19.69 -9.58 0.39
C ILE A 63 19.21 -9.62 -1.06
N VAL A 64 18.35 -8.68 -1.43
CA VAL A 64 17.81 -8.52 -2.79
C VAL A 64 18.11 -7.12 -3.33
N GLN A 65 18.22 -7.01 -4.66
CA GLN A 65 18.37 -5.72 -5.35
C GLN A 65 17.03 -4.98 -5.42
N THR A 66 17.02 -3.66 -5.20
CA THR A 66 15.81 -2.81 -5.19
C THR A 66 15.40 -2.30 -6.58
N GLY A 67 16.16 -2.62 -7.63
CA GLY A 67 15.92 -2.16 -9.00
C GLY A 67 16.62 -0.84 -9.33
N ARG A 68 16.17 -0.18 -10.41
CA ARG A 68 16.68 1.14 -10.83
C ARG A 68 15.89 2.24 -10.11
N CYS A 69 16.50 3.42 -9.97
CA CYS A 69 15.79 4.62 -9.51
C CYS A 69 14.57 4.89 -10.39
N ARG A 70 13.47 5.31 -9.76
CA ARG A 70 12.26 5.79 -10.43
C ARG A 70 12.32 7.29 -10.66
#